data_AF-A0A6D2INQ6-F1
#
_entry.id   AF-A0A6D2INQ6-F1
#
_cell.length_a   1.000
_cell.length_b   1.000
_cell.length_c   1.000
_cell.angle_alpha   90.00
_cell.angle_beta   90.00
_cell.angle_gamma   90.00
#
_symmetry.space_group_name_H-M   'P 1'
#
loop_
_entity.id
_entity.type
_entity.pdbx_description
1 polymer ?
#
loop_
_entity_poly.entity_id
_entity_poly.type
_entity_poly.pdbx_seq_one_letter_code
_entity_poly.pdbx_strand_id
1 'polypeptide(L)'
;MFHGLPSEDPIDHLDEFDRLCDLTKINGVSEDAIKLRLFPMSLADKAHQWEKSLPHGTITTWDECKKAFLAKFFSTGRTAKLKERYRASSAKQ
;
A
#
# COMPACT_ATOMS: atom_id res chain seq x y z
N MET A 1 -9.32 4.30 -0.69
CA MET A 1 -7.98 4.65 -1.20
C MET A 1 -7.03 4.72 -0.02
N PHE A 2 -5.78 4.29 -0.21
CA PHE A 2 -4.77 4.26 0.83
C PHE A 2 -3.87 5.50 0.73
N HIS A 3 -3.78 6.29 1.80
CA HIS A 3 -3.08 7.57 1.82
C HIS A 3 -1.66 7.46 2.38
N GLY A 4 -1.33 6.34 3.03
CA GLY A 4 -0.06 6.13 3.73
C GLY A 4 -0.04 6.75 5.13
N LEU A 5 -1.20 6.80 5.80
CA LEU A 5 -1.34 7.28 7.16
C LEU A 5 -0.99 6.20 8.19
N PRO A 6 -0.52 6.58 9.41
CA PRO A 6 -0.21 5.62 10.47
C PRO A 6 -1.41 4.81 10.98
N SER A 7 -2.63 5.31 10.74
CA SER A 7 -3.88 4.66 11.11
C SER A 7 -4.38 3.65 10.10
N GLU A 8 -3.85 3.68 8.87
CA GLU A 8 -4.24 2.74 7.81
C GLU A 8 -3.37 1.47 7.91
N ASP A 9 -4.00 0.31 7.76
CA ASP A 9 -3.28 -0.96 7.69
C ASP A 9 -3.00 -1.33 6.22
N PRO A 10 -1.73 -1.42 5.80
CA PRO A 10 -1.41 -1.79 4.42
C PRO A 10 -1.79 -3.24 4.08
N ILE A 11 -1.91 -4.14 5.06
CA ILE A 11 -2.37 -5.52 4.83
C ILE A 11 -3.87 -5.53 4.50
N ASP A 12 -4.68 -4.82 5.29
CA ASP A 12 -6.13 -4.72 5.06
C ASP A 12 -6.43 -4.07 3.70
N HIS A 13 -5.65 -3.06 3.31
CA HIS A 13 -5.76 -2.44 1.99
C HIS A 13 -5.47 -3.42 0.84
N LEU A 14 -4.44 -4.26 0.98
CA LEU A 14 -4.12 -5.27 -0.03
C LEU A 14 -5.22 -6.34 -0.15
N ASP A 15 -5.80 -6.77 0.96
CA ASP A 15 -6.87 -7.76 0.97
C ASP A 15 -8.15 -7.21 0.29
N GLU A 16 -8.54 -5.98 0.63
CA GLU A 16 -9.67 -5.30 -0.03
C GLU A 16 -9.41 -5.09 -1.53
N PHE A 17 -8.18 -4.72 -1.89
CA PHE A 17 -7.81 -4.54 -3.29
C PHE A 17 -7.85 -5.86 -4.08
N ASP A 18 -7.36 -6.96 -3.51
CA ASP A 18 -7.43 -8.28 -4.15
C ASP A 18 -8.90 -8.70 -4.37
N ARG A 19 -9.79 -8.48 -3.39
CA ARG A 19 -11.23 -8.74 -3.53
C ARG A 19 -11.88 -7.91 -4.63
N LEU A 20 -11.51 -6.64 -4.76
CA LEU A 20 -12.00 -5.76 -5.83
C LEU A 20 -11.53 -6.24 -7.20
N CYS A 21 -10.28 -6.71 -7.31
CA CYS A 21 -9.72 -7.23 -8.55
C CYS A 21 -10.34 -8.57 -8.96
N ASP A 22 -10.74 -9.41 -8.00
CA ASP A 22 -11.40 -10.70 -8.27
C ASP A 22 -12.72 -10.54 -9.06
N LEU A 23 -13.37 -9.38 -8.95
CA LEU A 23 -14.58 -9.03 -9.72
C LEU A 23 -14.27 -8.64 -11.18
N THR A 24 -13.00 -8.40 -11.51
CA THR A 24 -12.55 -7.83 -12.80
C THR A 24 -11.79 -8.84 -13.66
N LYS A 25 -12.03 -10.14 -13.50
CA LYS A 25 -11.38 -11.16 -14.34
C LYS A 25 -11.76 -10.97 -15.80
N ILE A 26 -10.76 -10.65 -16.64
CA ILE A 26 -10.89 -10.54 -18.09
C ILE A 26 -10.16 -11.73 -18.73
N ASN A 27 -10.88 -12.49 -19.55
CA ASN A 27 -10.29 -13.63 -20.25
C ASN A 27 -9.12 -13.18 -21.16
N GLY A 28 -7.97 -13.82 -21.01
CA GLY A 28 -6.78 -13.58 -21.84
C GLY A 28 -5.84 -12.47 -21.34
N VAL A 29 -6.15 -11.80 -20.23
CA VAL A 29 -5.23 -10.84 -19.60
C VAL A 29 -4.69 -11.43 -18.30
N SER A 30 -3.37 -11.29 -18.06
CA SER A 30 -2.77 -11.72 -16.80
C SER A 30 -3.35 -10.93 -15.62
N GLU A 31 -3.77 -11.61 -14.56
CA GLU A 31 -4.29 -10.98 -13.34
C GLU A 31 -3.27 -9.98 -12.75
N ASP A 32 -1.98 -10.31 -12.81
CA ASP A 32 -0.91 -9.41 -12.39
C ASP A 32 -0.90 -8.10 -13.17
N ALA A 33 -1.11 -8.15 -14.49
CA ALA A 33 -1.12 -6.95 -15.33
C ALA A 33 -2.33 -6.05 -15.02
N ILE A 34 -3.48 -6.64 -14.69
CA ILE A 34 -4.67 -5.91 -14.25
C ILE A 34 -4.39 -5.26 -12.90
N LYS A 35 -3.94 -6.05 -11.91
CA LYS A 35 -3.65 -5.58 -10.55
C LYS A 35 -2.62 -4.46 -10.56
N LEU A 36 -1.51 -4.61 -11.28
CA LEU A 36 -0.48 -3.57 -11.40
C LEU A 36 -1.01 -2.27 -12.03
N ARG A 37 -1.97 -2.36 -12.96
CA ARG A 37 -2.56 -1.17 -13.60
C ARG A 37 -3.63 -0.50 -12.75
N LEU A 38 -4.35 -1.28 -11.94
CA LEU A 38 -5.40 -0.77 -11.04
C LEU A 38 -4.81 -0.25 -9.72
N PHE A 39 -3.70 -0.82 -9.26
CA PHE A 39 -3.14 -0.51 -7.94
C PHE A 39 -2.82 0.97 -7.73
N PRO A 40 -2.18 1.69 -8.68
CA PRO A 40 -1.95 3.13 -8.53
C PRO A 40 -3.23 3.94 -8.31
N MET A 41 -4.37 3.50 -8.86
CA MET A 41 -5.68 4.16 -8.64
C MET A 41 -6.24 3.92 -7.24
N SER A 42 -5.76 2.89 -6.53
CA SER A 42 -6.14 2.63 -5.14
C SER A 42 -5.35 3.49 -4.14
N LEU A 43 -4.31 4.19 -4.59
CA LEU A 43 -3.40 4.97 -3.75
C LEU A 43 -3.69 6.48 -3.83
N ALA A 44 -3.44 7.17 -2.72
CA ALA A 44 -3.55 8.62 -2.61
C ALA A 44 -2.35 9.21 -1.84
N ASP A 45 -2.20 10.53 -1.90
CA ASP A 45 -1.21 11.32 -1.16
C ASP A 45 0.19 10.69 -1.09
N LYS A 46 0.65 10.29 0.10
CA LYS A 46 2.00 9.78 0.32
C LYS A 46 2.22 8.44 -0.37
N ALA A 47 1.17 7.62 -0.47
CA ALA A 47 1.25 6.35 -1.16
C ALA A 47 1.37 6.51 -2.66
N HIS A 48 0.60 7.43 -3.24
CA HIS A 48 0.69 7.74 -4.67
C HIS A 48 2.05 8.41 -5.02
N GLN A 49 2.57 9.29 -4.16
CA GLN A 49 3.90 9.87 -4.34
C GLN A 49 5.01 8.82 -4.28
N TRP A 50 4.89 7.85 -3.36
CA TRP A 50 5.84 6.74 -3.27
C TRP A 50 5.82 5.89 -4.54
N GLU A 51 4.66 5.52 -5.05
CA GLU A 51 4.53 4.71 -6.27
C GLU A 51 5.20 5.40 -7.46
N LYS A 52 4.95 6.71 -7.65
CA LYS A 52 5.60 7.53 -8.67
C LYS A 52 7.11 7.69 -8.53
N SER A 53 7.65 7.48 -7.32
CA SER A 53 9.09 7.58 -7.05
C SER A 53 9.85 6.30 -7.42
N LEU A 54 9.15 5.21 -7.71
CA LEU A 54 9.78 3.93 -8.04
C LEU A 54 10.42 4.00 -9.44
N PRO A 55 11.60 3.38 -9.63
CA PRO A 55 12.21 3.36 -10.96
C PRO A 55 11.35 2.53 -11.91
N HIS A 56 11.19 3.04 -13.15
CA HIS A 56 10.41 2.37 -14.18
C HIS A 56 10.96 0.96 -14.45
N GLY A 57 10.09 -0.03 -14.54
CA GLY A 57 10.48 -1.42 -14.81
C GLY A 57 11.02 -2.20 -13.60
N THR A 58 11.04 -1.61 -12.41
CA THR A 58 11.48 -2.32 -11.18
C THR A 58 10.44 -3.31 -10.67
N ILE A 59 9.17 -3.07 -10.96
CA ILE A 59 8.04 -3.91 -10.54
C ILE A 59 7.36 -4.41 -11.79
N THR A 60 7.42 -5.72 -11.99
CA THR A 60 6.86 -6.40 -13.18
C THR A 60 5.80 -7.42 -12.81
N THR A 61 5.76 -7.83 -11.54
CA THR A 61 4.79 -8.79 -11.00
C THR A 61 4.00 -8.19 -9.83
N TRP A 62 2.81 -8.73 -9.58
CA TRP A 62 1.99 -8.28 -8.44
C TRP A 62 2.68 -8.57 -7.10
N ASP A 63 3.42 -9.67 -7.01
CA ASP A 63 4.16 -10.05 -5.81
C ASP A 63 5.27 -9.04 -5.45
N GLU A 64 6.04 -8.58 -6.45
CA GLU A 64 7.05 -7.52 -6.26
C GLU A 64 6.39 -6.22 -5.76
N CYS A 65 5.22 -5.88 -6.30
CA CYS A 65 4.46 -4.71 -5.89
C CYS A 65 4.07 -4.78 -4.41
N LYS A 66 3.48 -5.91 -3.98
CA LYS A 66 3.10 -6.16 -2.59
C LYS A 66 4.31 -6.07 -1.66
N LYS A 67 5.43 -6.70 -2.02
CA LYS A 67 6.67 -6.66 -1.22
C LYS A 67 7.19 -5.24 -1.05
N ALA A 68 7.26 -4.46 -2.13
CA ALA A 68 7.74 -3.08 -2.09
C ALA A 68 6.80 -2.19 -1.25
N PHE A 69 5.49 -2.34 -1.43
CA PHE A 69 4.47 -1.60 -0.69
C PHE A 69 4.54 -1.88 0.81
N LEU A 70 4.58 -3.16 1.19
CA LEU A 70 4.70 -3.56 2.59
C LEU A 70 6.03 -3.10 3.20
N ALA A 71 7.14 -3.24 2.49
CA ALA A 71 8.43 -2.74 2.97
C ALA A 71 8.37 -1.24 3.31
N LYS A 72 7.67 -0.45 2.49
CA LYS A 72 7.52 1.00 2.71
C LYS A 72 6.55 1.33 3.85
N PHE A 73 5.32 0.81 3.82
CA PHE A 73 4.25 1.28 4.70
C PHE A 73 4.11 0.48 5.98
N PHE A 74 4.45 -0.81 5.98
CA PHE A 74 4.38 -1.65 7.18
C PHE A 74 5.47 -1.27 8.21
N SER A 75 6.67 -0.92 7.74
CA SER A 75 7.76 -0.45 8.61
C SER A 75 7.48 0.94 9.21
N THR A 76 6.86 1.81 8.42
CA THR A 76 6.56 3.20 8.81
C THR A 76 5.39 3.28 9.79
N GLY A 77 4.32 2.49 9.57
CA GLY A 77 3.14 2.46 10.45
C GLY A 77 3.46 2.02 11.88
N ARG A 78 4.27 0.96 12.06
CA ARG A 78 4.67 0.46 13.39
C ARG A 78 5.55 1.46 14.15
N THR A 79 6.48 2.11 13.45
CA THR A 79 7.37 3.10 14.06
C THR A 79 6.63 4.39 14.43
N ALA A 80 5.66 4.81 13.61
CA ALA A 80 4.82 5.98 13.89
C ALA A 80 3.89 5.75 15.09
N LYS A 81 3.22 4.58 15.15
CA LYS A 81 2.32 4.22 16.26
C LYS A 81 3.04 4.15 17.61
N LEU A 82 4.31 3.70 17.62
CA LEU A 82 5.14 3.72 18.83
C LEU A 82 5.48 5.15 19.28
N LYS A 83 5.83 6.03 18.35
CA LYS A 83 6.12 7.45 18.64
C LYS A 83 4.90 8.22 19.13
N GLU A 84 3.72 7.94 18.58
CA GLU A 84 2.46 8.55 19.02
C GLU A 84 2.08 8.12 20.43
N ARG A 85 2.26 6.84 20.77
CA ARG A 85 2.08 6.33 22.15
C ARG A 85 3.01 6.99 23.16
N TYR A 86 4.26 7.26 22.78
CA TYR A 86 5.20 7.98 23.64
C TYR A 86 4.76 9.44 23.85
N ARG A 87 4.40 10.15 22.78
CA ARG A 87 3.91 11.54 22.87
C ARG A 87 2.61 11.67 23.67
N ALA A 88 1.67 10.74 23.50
CA ALA A 88 0.42 10.73 24.26
C ALA A 88 0.63 10.44 25.76
N SER A 89 1.72 9.78 26.13
CA SER A 89 2.07 9.50 27.52
C SER A 89 2.79 10.69 28.19
N SER A 90 3.61 11.45 27.45
CA SER A 90 4.27 12.66 27.97
C SER A 90 3.38 13.90 28.06
N ALA A 91 2.19 13.89 27.45
CA ALA A 91 1.23 15.01 27.53
C ALA A 91 0.27 14.92 28.73
N LYS A 92 0.41 13.91 29.59
CA LYS A 92 -0.40 13.70 30.81
C LYS A 92 0.37 13.96 32.12
N GLN A 93 1.56 14.55 32.06
CA GLN A 93 2.37 14.92 33.23
C GLN A 93 2.60 16.41 33.28
#